data_AF-A0A101WNR2-F1
#
_entry.id   AF-A0A101WNR2-F1
#
_cell.length_a   1.000
_cell.length_b   1.000
_cell.length_c   1.000
_cell.angle_alpha   90.00
_cell.angle_beta   90.00
_cell.angle_gamma   90.00
#
_symmetry.space_group_name_H-M   'P 1'
#
loop_
_entity.id
_entity.type
_entity.pdbx_description
1 polymer ?
#
loop_
_entity_poly.entity_id
_entity_poly.type
_entity_poly.pdbx_seq_one_letter_code
_entity_poly.pdbx_strand_id
1 'polypeptide(L)'
;MKEKKTKKVALIIAGSIIVFLLLCISSLYLFLYGGPPIKTSDVKDYGVFEDFKGYSNLYIFPKKIPDSERIDSYYYYQRDTLFDPTCQIYLEYSLSKADFEAEVSRLSKISEKFELEQYKDIVNKIVYDTEHFMYPAYVTIFNNNNCYEYALINNEENKIICVYTQFIKPHKVIFDKKYLPIEFGEDTSSGGYNIYYSGNEMGYFERHKR
;
A
#
# COMPACT_ATOMS: atom_id res chain seq x y z
N MET A 1 3.27 -18.68 -61.13
CA MET A 1 2.26 -19.20 -60.17
C MET A 1 2.89 -19.72 -58.87
N LYS A 2 3.98 -20.50 -58.93
CA LYS A 2 4.72 -21.05 -57.76
C LYS A 2 5.24 -19.99 -56.78
N GLU A 3 5.86 -18.93 -57.28
CA GLU A 3 6.46 -17.86 -56.46
C GLU A 3 5.44 -17.05 -55.64
N LYS A 4 4.26 -16.75 -56.22
CA LYS A 4 3.14 -16.10 -55.51
C LYS A 4 2.59 -17.00 -54.38
N LYS A 5 2.61 -18.32 -54.56
CA LYS A 5 2.16 -19.29 -53.54
C LYS A 5 3.18 -19.36 -52.38
N THR A 6 4.47 -19.36 -52.68
CA THR A 6 5.54 -19.33 -51.65
C THR A 6 5.52 -18.04 -50.83
N LYS A 7 5.34 -16.87 -51.45
CA LYS A 7 5.22 -15.58 -50.74
C LYS A 7 3.99 -15.54 -49.81
N LYS A 8 2.85 -16.10 -50.24
CA LYS A 8 1.65 -16.23 -49.40
C LYS A 8 1.88 -17.15 -48.20
N VAL A 9 2.54 -18.29 -48.39
CA VAL A 9 2.85 -19.22 -47.29
C VAL A 9 3.83 -18.59 -46.30
N ALA A 10 4.86 -17.89 -46.77
CA ALA A 10 5.79 -17.17 -45.91
C ALA A 10 5.11 -16.07 -45.07
N LEU A 11 4.18 -15.31 -45.66
CA LEU A 11 3.38 -14.32 -44.94
C LEU A 11 2.49 -14.96 -43.86
N ILE A 12 1.90 -16.12 -44.15
CA ILE A 12 1.09 -16.86 -43.17
C ILE A 12 1.96 -17.33 -42.01
N ILE A 13 3.12 -17.94 -42.29
CA ILE A 13 4.05 -18.40 -41.25
C ILE A 13 4.54 -17.23 -40.39
N ALA A 14 4.95 -16.12 -41.02
CA ALA A 14 5.37 -14.92 -40.32
C ALA A 14 4.25 -14.36 -39.43
N GLY A 15 3.01 -14.31 -39.95
CA GLY A 15 1.83 -13.92 -39.17
C GLY A 15 1.57 -14.84 -37.98
N SER A 16 1.65 -16.15 -38.17
CA SER A 16 1.48 -17.15 -37.10
C SER A 16 2.54 -17.01 -36.00
N ILE A 17 3.81 -16.76 -36.37
CA ILE A 17 4.89 -16.52 -35.41
C ILE A 17 4.62 -15.27 -34.59
N ILE A 18 4.19 -14.17 -35.23
CA ILE A 18 3.86 -12.91 -34.53
C ILE A 18 2.70 -13.13 -33.54
N VAL A 19 1.63 -13.81 -33.95
CA VAL A 19 0.49 -14.10 -33.08
C VAL A 19 0.91 -14.97 -31.90
N PHE A 20 1.73 -16.01 -32.15
CA PHE A 20 2.25 -16.86 -31.09
C PHE A 20 3.12 -16.09 -30.09
N LEU A 21 4.01 -15.22 -30.58
CA LEU A 21 4.83 -14.36 -29.70
C LEU A 21 3.99 -13.43 -28.85
N LEU A 22 2.96 -12.80 -29.41
CA LEU A 22 2.04 -11.94 -28.66
C LEU A 22 1.28 -12.74 -27.58
N LEU A 23 0.86 -13.97 -27.88
CA LEU A 23 0.25 -14.86 -26.89
C LEU A 23 1.25 -15.22 -25.79
N CYS A 24 2.48 -15.59 -26.12
CA CYS A 24 3.52 -15.89 -25.13
C CYS A 24 3.81 -14.69 -24.22
N ILE A 25 3.91 -13.48 -24.79
CA ILE A 25 4.13 -12.24 -24.02
C ILE A 25 2.94 -11.97 -23.11
N SER A 26 1.71 -12.11 -23.59
CA SER A 26 0.49 -11.91 -22.79
C SER A 26 0.39 -12.94 -21.66
N SER A 27 0.66 -14.21 -21.93
CA SER A 27 0.66 -15.27 -20.93
C SER A 27 1.74 -15.05 -19.87
N LEU A 28 2.94 -14.66 -20.29
CA LEU A 28 4.02 -14.32 -19.36
C LEU A 28 3.67 -13.10 -18.50
N TYR A 29 3.04 -12.08 -19.09
CA TYR A 29 2.57 -10.91 -18.36
C TYR A 29 1.53 -11.28 -17.29
N LEU A 30 0.53 -12.09 -17.64
CA LEU A 30 -0.47 -12.57 -16.67
C LEU A 30 0.15 -13.44 -15.58
N PHE A 31 1.11 -14.31 -15.95
CA PHE A 31 1.83 -15.14 -14.98
C PHE A 31 2.66 -14.31 -13.99
N LEU A 32 3.30 -13.24 -14.45
CA LEU A 32 4.17 -12.41 -13.60
C LEU A 32 3.41 -11.35 -12.79
N TYR A 33 2.24 -10.91 -13.24
CA TYR A 33 1.57 -9.73 -12.65
C TYR A 33 0.09 -9.91 -12.33
N GLY A 34 -0.50 -11.09 -12.59
CA GLY A 34 -1.92 -11.36 -12.34
C GLY A 34 -2.91 -10.51 -13.17
N GLY A 35 -2.43 -9.54 -13.94
CA GLY A 35 -3.26 -8.60 -14.69
C GLY A 35 -2.73 -7.16 -14.64
N PRO A 36 -3.51 -6.19 -15.14
CA PRO A 36 -3.22 -4.78 -14.97
C PRO A 36 -3.33 -4.37 -13.49
N PRO A 37 -2.60 -3.33 -13.06
CA PRO A 37 -2.74 -2.81 -11.70
C PRO A 37 -4.13 -2.21 -11.48
N ILE A 38 -4.66 -2.38 -10.27
CA ILE A 38 -5.81 -1.62 -9.77
C ILE A 38 -5.27 -0.28 -9.31
N LYS A 39 -5.87 0.82 -9.79
CA LYS A 39 -5.52 2.16 -9.31
C LYS A 39 -6.70 3.11 -9.44
N THR A 40 -6.82 4.02 -8.49
CA THR A 40 -7.82 5.08 -8.50
C THR A 40 -7.32 6.27 -7.71
N SER A 41 -7.78 7.46 -8.09
CA SER A 41 -7.67 8.69 -7.31
C SER A 41 -9.05 9.31 -7.06
N ASP A 42 -10.13 8.60 -7.41
CA ASP A 42 -11.49 9.04 -7.09
C ASP A 42 -11.80 8.65 -5.64
N VAL A 43 -12.10 9.67 -4.85
CA VAL A 43 -12.46 9.53 -3.43
C VAL A 43 -13.68 8.63 -3.23
N LYS A 44 -14.58 8.54 -4.20
CA LYS A 44 -15.75 7.66 -4.12
C LYS A 44 -15.40 6.18 -4.02
N ASP A 45 -14.20 5.81 -4.47
CA ASP A 45 -13.68 4.46 -4.40
C ASP A 45 -12.95 4.19 -3.06
N TYR A 46 -12.84 5.20 -2.18
CA TYR A 46 -12.21 5.04 -0.89
C TYR A 46 -12.89 3.95 -0.04
N GLY A 47 -12.09 3.14 0.64
CA GLY A 47 -12.60 2.07 1.50
C GLY A 47 -12.87 0.76 0.76
N VAL A 48 -12.94 0.79 -0.58
CA VAL A 48 -13.07 -0.40 -1.42
C VAL A 48 -11.69 -1.00 -1.66
N PHE A 49 -11.18 -1.69 -0.64
CA PHE A 49 -9.91 -2.42 -0.70
C PHE A 49 -10.15 -3.92 -0.91
N GLU A 50 -11.01 -4.26 -1.87
CA GLU A 50 -11.31 -5.66 -2.20
C GLU A 50 -10.03 -6.41 -2.57
N ASP A 51 -9.84 -7.60 -1.97
CA ASP A 51 -8.63 -8.41 -2.13
C ASP A 51 -7.32 -7.66 -1.83
N PHE A 52 -7.33 -6.74 -0.86
CA PHE A 52 -6.10 -6.16 -0.36
C PHE A 52 -5.18 -7.25 0.21
N LYS A 53 -4.00 -7.39 -0.40
CA LYS A 53 -2.99 -8.41 -0.07
C LYS A 53 -1.75 -7.84 0.62
N GLY A 54 -1.78 -6.58 1.05
CA GLY A 54 -0.67 -5.95 1.76
C GLY A 54 -0.50 -6.45 3.20
N TYR A 55 0.69 -6.27 3.77
CA TYR A 55 1.08 -6.69 5.13
C TYR A 55 0.54 -5.81 6.25
N SER A 56 -0.75 -5.45 6.16
CA SER A 56 -1.39 -4.50 7.05
C SER A 56 -2.88 -4.79 7.19
N ASN A 57 -3.45 -4.44 8.35
CA ASN A 57 -4.90 -4.35 8.56
C ASN A 57 -5.45 -2.92 8.34
N LEU A 58 -4.60 -2.00 7.88
CA LEU A 58 -4.88 -0.61 7.51
C LEU A 58 -5.50 0.21 8.64
N TYR A 59 -5.02 0.02 9.88
CA TYR A 59 -5.58 0.67 11.06
C TYR A 59 -5.37 2.19 11.09
N ILE A 60 -4.33 2.68 10.40
CA ILE A 60 -4.11 4.10 10.26
C ILE A 60 -5.28 4.76 9.51
N PHE A 61 -5.83 4.07 8.51
CA PHE A 61 -6.86 4.64 7.65
C PHE A 61 -8.24 4.59 8.34
N PRO A 62 -9.01 5.69 8.34
CA PRO A 62 -10.35 5.69 8.92
C PRO A 62 -11.27 4.69 8.21
N LYS A 63 -12.09 3.94 8.95
CA LYS A 63 -13.04 2.99 8.34
C LYS A 63 -14.13 3.71 7.54
N LYS A 64 -14.59 4.85 8.05
CA LYS A 64 -15.50 5.77 7.39
C LYS A 64 -14.88 7.16 7.49
N ILE A 65 -14.83 7.90 6.38
CA ILE A 65 -14.39 9.29 6.43
C ILE A 65 -15.50 10.11 7.13
N PRO A 66 -15.17 10.95 8.14
CA PRO A 66 -16.18 11.71 8.89
C PRO A 66 -16.79 12.81 8.02
N ASP A 67 -18.12 12.99 8.03
CA ASP A 67 -18.88 13.89 7.13
C ASP A 67 -18.46 15.39 7.16
N SER A 68 -17.61 15.79 8.09
CA SER A 68 -17.02 17.13 8.19
C SER A 68 -15.74 17.28 7.38
N GLU A 69 -15.35 16.24 6.65
CA GLU A 69 -14.07 16.16 5.99
C GLU A 69 -13.99 17.10 4.80
N ARG A 70 -12.75 17.57 4.58
CA ARG A 70 -12.33 18.02 3.27
C ARG A 70 -11.19 17.12 2.82
N ILE A 71 -11.47 16.24 1.87
CA ILE A 71 -10.46 15.37 1.30
C ILE A 71 -9.67 16.17 0.27
N ASP A 72 -8.40 16.39 0.58
CA ASP A 72 -7.50 17.16 -0.27
C ASP A 72 -6.91 16.25 -1.37
N SER A 73 -6.62 14.99 -1.05
CA SER A 73 -6.15 14.02 -2.03
C SER A 73 -6.37 12.58 -1.58
N TYR A 74 -6.64 11.70 -2.55
CA TYR A 74 -6.71 10.26 -2.35
C TYR A 74 -6.02 9.54 -3.51
N TYR A 75 -5.34 8.45 -3.20
CA TYR A 75 -4.84 7.52 -4.19
C TYR A 75 -4.76 6.11 -3.65
N TYR A 76 -5.11 5.16 -4.50
CA TYR A 76 -4.91 3.74 -4.28
C TYR A 76 -4.24 3.13 -5.50
N TYR A 77 -3.28 2.25 -5.25
CA TYR A 77 -2.63 1.42 -6.25
C TYR A 77 -2.32 0.06 -5.65
N GLN A 78 -2.67 -0.99 -6.38
CA GLN A 78 -2.28 -2.35 -6.07
C GLN A 78 -1.91 -3.07 -7.38
N ARG A 79 -0.81 -3.81 -7.34
CA ARG A 79 -0.37 -4.65 -8.44
C ARG A 79 0.15 -5.97 -7.90
N ASP A 80 -0.45 -7.05 -8.35
CA ASP A 80 0.07 -8.39 -8.11
C ASP A 80 1.43 -8.53 -8.82
N THR A 81 2.33 -9.27 -8.19
CA THR A 81 3.61 -9.66 -8.77
C THR A 81 3.80 -11.15 -8.60
N LEU A 82 4.89 -11.71 -9.13
CA LEU A 82 5.22 -13.12 -8.94
C LEU A 82 5.42 -13.49 -7.45
N PHE A 83 5.81 -12.51 -6.65
CA PHE A 83 5.97 -12.63 -5.20
C PHE A 83 4.85 -11.84 -4.52
N ASP A 84 5.23 -10.95 -3.61
CA ASP A 84 4.29 -10.10 -2.91
C ASP A 84 3.79 -8.94 -3.76
N PRO A 85 2.54 -8.49 -3.54
CA PRO A 85 1.99 -7.37 -4.28
C PRO A 85 2.75 -6.08 -3.95
N THR A 86 2.81 -5.19 -4.93
CA THR A 86 3.24 -3.81 -4.72
C THR A 86 2.00 -2.96 -4.48
N CYS A 87 1.97 -2.17 -3.39
CA CYS A 87 0.81 -1.38 -3.04
C CYS A 87 1.18 0.00 -2.49
N GLN A 88 0.33 0.99 -2.80
CA GLN A 88 0.42 2.35 -2.30
C GLN A 88 -0.99 2.86 -1.99
N ILE A 89 -1.21 3.34 -0.77
CA ILE A 89 -2.44 4.03 -0.38
C ILE A 89 -2.05 5.37 0.22
N TYR A 90 -2.71 6.42 -0.22
CA TYR A 90 -2.49 7.78 0.23
C TYR A 90 -3.84 8.45 0.47
N LEU A 91 -4.01 9.07 1.63
CA LEU A 91 -5.18 9.88 1.95
C LEU A 91 -4.71 11.12 2.73
N GLU A 92 -5.00 12.29 2.17
CA GLU A 92 -4.78 13.59 2.82
C GLU A 92 -6.14 14.26 2.99
N TYR A 93 -6.46 14.63 4.22
CA TYR A 93 -7.75 15.20 4.56
C TYR A 93 -7.64 16.14 5.75
N SER A 94 -8.43 17.20 5.69
CA SER A 94 -8.58 18.20 6.73
C SER A 94 -9.91 17.98 7.45
N LEU A 95 -9.93 18.19 8.76
CA LEU A 95 -11.08 17.93 9.62
C LEU A 95 -11.50 19.19 10.39
N SER A 96 -12.72 19.18 10.90
CA SER A 96 -13.08 20.10 11.99
C SER A 96 -12.17 19.83 13.21
N LYS A 97 -11.93 20.84 14.04
CA LYS A 97 -11.09 20.66 15.23
C LYS A 97 -11.55 19.50 16.13
N ALA A 98 -12.86 19.36 16.32
CA ALA A 98 -13.42 18.30 17.16
C ALA A 98 -13.19 16.90 16.55
N ASP A 99 -13.38 16.76 15.23
CA ASP A 99 -13.16 15.49 14.55
C ASP A 99 -11.66 15.16 14.43
N PHE A 100 -10.81 16.18 14.27
CA PHE A 100 -9.37 16.04 14.29
C PHE A 100 -8.88 15.49 15.63
N GLU A 101 -9.31 16.09 16.75
CA GLU A 101 -8.95 15.62 18.10
C GLU A 101 -9.47 14.18 18.35
N ALA A 102 -10.67 13.87 17.87
CA ALA A 102 -11.24 12.52 17.96
C ALA A 102 -10.42 11.50 17.14
N GLU A 103 -9.99 11.88 15.94
CA GLU A 103 -9.21 11.01 15.06
C GLU A 103 -7.79 10.79 15.59
N VAL A 104 -7.14 11.84 16.10
CA VAL A 104 -5.86 11.73 16.83
C VAL A 104 -6.02 10.80 18.04
N SER A 105 -7.12 10.93 18.80
CA SER A 105 -7.41 10.03 19.92
C SER A 105 -7.61 8.58 19.47
N ARG A 106 -8.29 8.34 18.35
CA ARG A 106 -8.46 7.01 17.75
C ARG A 106 -7.10 6.42 17.39
N LEU A 107 -6.27 7.18 16.67
CA LEU A 107 -4.93 6.75 16.25
C LEU A 107 -4.08 6.35 17.46
N SER A 108 -4.06 7.17 18.52
CA SER A 108 -3.29 6.91 19.74
C SER A 108 -3.65 5.61 20.48
N LYS A 109 -4.84 5.05 20.20
CA LYS A 109 -5.38 3.84 20.83
C LYS A 109 -5.20 2.58 19.98
N ILE A 110 -4.61 2.71 18.78
CA ILE A 110 -4.38 1.57 17.90
C ILE A 110 -3.45 0.56 18.60
N SER A 111 -3.89 -0.69 18.61
CA SER A 111 -3.10 -1.82 19.06
C SER A 111 -3.54 -3.07 18.32
N GLU A 112 -2.61 -3.98 18.06
CA GLU A 112 -2.90 -5.31 17.56
C GLU A 112 -2.91 -6.34 18.70
N LYS A 113 -3.90 -7.23 18.64
CA LYS A 113 -4.01 -8.42 19.47
C LYS A 113 -4.29 -9.60 18.56
N PHE A 114 -3.64 -10.72 18.84
CA PHE A 114 -3.76 -11.94 18.04
C PHE A 114 -4.81 -12.87 18.67
N GLU A 115 -5.66 -13.48 17.85
CA GLU A 115 -6.67 -14.45 18.31
C GLU A 115 -6.07 -15.84 18.57
N LEU A 116 -4.95 -16.15 17.91
CA LEU A 116 -4.29 -17.44 18.05
C LEU A 116 -3.72 -17.63 19.47
N GLU A 117 -4.09 -18.72 20.12
CA GLU A 117 -3.79 -19.00 21.55
C GLU A 117 -2.31 -18.82 21.91
N GLN A 118 -1.38 -19.16 21.01
CA GLN A 118 0.06 -19.02 21.22
C GLN A 118 0.58 -17.57 21.26
N TYR A 119 -0.21 -16.61 20.79
CA TYR A 119 0.15 -15.19 20.70
C TYR A 119 -0.84 -14.27 21.45
N LYS A 120 -1.86 -14.83 22.11
CA LYS A 120 -2.94 -14.06 22.77
C LYS A 120 -2.46 -13.04 23.81
N ASP A 121 -1.30 -13.29 24.43
CA ASP A 121 -0.71 -12.44 25.46
C ASP A 121 0.15 -11.30 24.86
N ILE A 122 0.36 -11.30 23.55
CA ILE A 122 1.10 -10.27 22.82
C ILE A 122 0.13 -9.15 22.43
N VAL A 123 0.47 -7.92 22.82
CA VAL A 123 -0.26 -6.72 22.42
C VAL A 123 0.74 -5.71 21.85
N ASN A 124 0.71 -5.53 20.54
CA ASN A 124 1.56 -4.56 19.87
C ASN A 124 0.84 -3.23 19.80
N LYS A 125 1.42 -2.17 20.37
CA LYS A 125 0.82 -0.83 20.35
C LYS A 125 1.43 -0.01 19.23
N ILE A 126 0.63 0.89 18.68
CA ILE A 126 1.12 1.90 17.74
C ILE A 126 2.24 2.73 18.36
N VAL A 127 3.17 3.17 17.53
CA VAL A 127 4.28 4.04 17.92
C VAL A 127 3.93 5.48 17.55
N TYR A 128 4.26 6.40 18.44
CA TYR A 128 4.23 7.84 18.15
C TYR A 128 5.66 8.31 17.90
N ASP A 129 5.93 8.74 16.68
CA ASP A 129 7.24 9.08 16.16
C ASP A 129 7.33 10.59 15.89
N THR A 130 8.38 11.23 16.37
CA THR A 130 8.64 12.66 16.16
C THR A 130 10.01 12.93 15.53
N GLU A 131 10.73 11.89 15.12
CA GLU A 131 12.14 11.96 14.70
C GLU A 131 12.31 11.65 13.22
N HIS A 132 11.54 10.71 12.67
CA HIS A 132 11.77 10.21 11.31
C HIS A 132 10.92 10.89 10.23
N PHE A 133 10.09 11.86 10.60
CA PHE A 133 9.11 12.50 9.71
C PHE A 133 9.09 14.01 9.88
N MET A 134 8.58 14.73 8.86
CA MET A 134 8.42 16.19 8.93
C MET A 134 7.34 16.67 9.91
N TYR A 135 6.43 15.77 10.30
CA TYR A 135 5.38 15.99 11.28
C TYR A 135 5.38 14.83 12.28
N PRO A 136 4.88 15.02 13.51
CA PRO A 136 4.61 13.91 14.39
C PRO A 136 3.72 12.86 13.72
N ALA A 137 4.05 11.59 13.90
CA ALA A 137 3.44 10.49 13.18
C ALA A 137 2.96 9.39 14.13
N TYR A 138 1.77 8.85 13.87
CA TYR A 138 1.36 7.57 14.42
C TYR A 138 1.70 6.47 13.41
N VAL A 139 2.47 5.47 13.82
CA VAL A 139 3.12 4.54 12.91
C VAL A 139 2.83 3.10 13.33
N THR A 140 2.23 2.33 12.41
CA THR A 140 1.95 0.90 12.60
C THR A 140 3.00 0.03 11.93
N ILE A 141 3.64 0.51 10.86
CA ILE A 141 4.73 -0.18 10.17
C ILE A 141 5.82 0.83 9.80
N PHE A 142 7.06 0.54 10.19
CA PHE A 142 8.23 1.33 9.82
C PHE A 142 9.32 0.43 9.26
N ASN A 143 9.67 0.64 7.99
CA ASN A 143 10.72 -0.07 7.25
C ASN A 143 10.77 -1.60 7.47
N ASN A 144 9.63 -2.25 7.64
CA ASN A 144 9.58 -3.70 7.83
C ASN A 144 9.25 -4.37 6.50
N ASN A 145 10.18 -5.14 5.94
CA ASN A 145 10.04 -5.77 4.62
C ASN A 145 9.61 -4.78 3.51
N ASN A 146 10.29 -3.63 3.41
CA ASN A 146 9.95 -2.54 2.48
C ASN A 146 8.50 -2.04 2.59
N CYS A 147 7.92 -2.12 3.80
CA CYS A 147 6.57 -1.68 4.10
C CYS A 147 6.60 -0.53 5.10
N TYR A 148 5.70 0.44 4.88
CA TYR A 148 5.49 1.59 5.75
C TYR A 148 4.00 1.86 5.88
N GLU A 149 3.55 2.19 7.08
CA GLU A 149 2.19 2.63 7.34
C GLU A 149 2.17 3.62 8.50
N TYR A 150 1.70 4.83 8.23
CA TYR A 150 1.72 5.92 9.21
C TYR A 150 0.69 7.01 8.89
N ALA A 151 0.26 7.74 9.92
CA ALA A 151 -0.50 8.97 9.84
C ALA A 151 0.34 10.14 10.34
N LEU A 152 0.62 11.11 9.48
CA LEU A 152 1.24 12.38 9.84
C LEU A 152 0.19 13.35 10.40
N ILE A 153 0.52 14.04 11.48
CA ILE A 153 -0.38 14.91 12.22
C ILE A 153 0.05 16.37 12.05
N ASN A 154 -0.66 17.10 11.18
CA ASN A 154 -0.49 18.54 11.04
C ASN A 154 -1.50 19.26 11.93
N ASN A 155 -1.07 19.60 13.15
CA ASN A 155 -1.89 20.30 14.14
C ASN A 155 -2.26 21.73 13.74
N GLU A 156 -1.47 22.39 12.89
CA GLU A 156 -1.72 23.78 12.49
C GLU A 156 -2.92 23.88 11.55
N GLU A 157 -3.07 22.90 10.67
CA GLU A 157 -4.14 22.84 9.67
C GLU A 157 -5.29 21.88 10.03
N ASN A 158 -5.22 21.20 11.20
CA ASN A 158 -6.11 20.09 11.56
C ASN A 158 -6.19 19.03 10.44
N LYS A 159 -5.03 18.67 9.90
CA LYS A 159 -4.89 17.80 8.73
C LYS A 159 -4.17 16.52 9.11
N ILE A 160 -4.64 15.42 8.53
CA ILE A 160 -4.05 14.09 8.70
C ILE A 160 -3.67 13.55 7.32
N ILE A 161 -2.45 13.01 7.24
CA ILE A 161 -1.92 12.38 6.03
C ILE A 161 -1.65 10.91 6.33
N CYS A 162 -2.53 10.03 5.86
CA CYS A 162 -2.38 8.58 5.98
C CYS A 162 -1.63 8.03 4.77
N VAL A 163 -0.56 7.28 5.03
CA VAL A 163 0.27 6.64 4.01
C VAL A 163 0.37 5.16 4.29
N TYR A 164 0.29 4.37 3.23
CA TYR A 164 0.72 2.99 3.18
C TYR A 164 1.54 2.77 1.92
N THR A 165 2.71 2.16 2.05
CA THR A 165 3.53 1.73 0.91
C THR A 165 4.11 0.36 1.18
N GLN A 166 4.04 -0.53 0.20
CA GLN A 166 4.68 -1.84 0.22
C GLN A 166 5.40 -2.09 -1.10
N PHE A 167 6.70 -2.34 -1.04
CA PHE A 167 7.59 -2.55 -2.20
C PHE A 167 7.53 -1.42 -3.24
N ILE A 168 7.19 -0.20 -2.81
CA ILE A 168 7.18 0.99 -3.67
C ILE A 168 8.54 1.66 -3.62
N LYS A 169 9.16 1.85 -4.79
CA LYS A 169 10.42 2.60 -4.90
C LYS A 169 10.17 4.11 -4.76
N PRO A 170 11.13 4.90 -4.23
CA PRO A 170 10.96 6.36 -4.03
C PRO A 170 10.52 7.15 -5.27
N HIS A 171 10.96 6.74 -6.47
CA HIS A 171 10.58 7.41 -7.73
C HIS A 171 9.20 6.99 -8.26
N LYS A 172 8.52 6.02 -7.63
CA LYS A 172 7.16 5.55 -7.95
C LYS A 172 6.12 6.04 -6.95
N VAL A 173 6.54 6.74 -5.89
CA VAL A 173 5.65 7.47 -5.00
C VAL A 173 4.97 8.58 -5.80
N ILE A 174 3.65 8.72 -5.64
CA ILE A 174 2.84 9.65 -6.42
C ILE A 174 2.31 10.84 -5.61
N PHE A 175 2.56 10.86 -4.29
CA PHE A 175 2.29 11.99 -3.41
C PHE A 175 3.57 12.79 -3.12
N ASP A 176 3.43 13.92 -2.43
CA ASP A 176 4.56 14.80 -2.10
C ASP A 176 5.59 14.06 -1.23
N LYS A 177 6.83 14.00 -1.72
CA LYS A 177 7.91 13.22 -1.10
C LYS A 177 8.30 13.73 0.28
N LYS A 178 7.97 14.98 0.63
CA LYS A 178 8.20 15.50 1.99
C LYS A 178 7.45 14.69 3.07
N TYR A 179 6.37 14.00 2.69
CA TYR A 179 5.60 13.14 3.59
C TYR A 179 6.23 11.76 3.79
N LEU A 180 7.29 11.42 3.06
CA LEU A 180 8.04 10.18 3.28
C LEU A 180 8.92 10.29 4.53
N PRO A 181 9.23 9.16 5.19
CA PRO A 181 10.30 9.10 6.18
C PRO A 181 11.62 9.65 5.63
N ILE A 182 12.45 10.22 6.50
CA ILE A 182 13.76 10.78 6.14
C ILE A 182 14.64 9.75 5.40
N GLU A 183 14.60 8.49 5.83
CA GLU A 183 15.41 7.38 5.29
C GLU A 183 14.60 6.44 4.37
N PHE A 184 13.54 6.96 3.73
CA PHE A 184 12.62 6.12 2.95
C PHE A 184 13.31 5.36 1.81
N GLY A 185 13.24 4.03 1.87
CA GLY A 185 13.80 3.13 0.85
C GLY A 185 15.29 2.87 1.00
N GLU A 186 15.90 3.29 2.11
CA GLU A 186 17.24 2.88 2.49
C GLU A 186 17.20 1.54 3.24
N ASP A 187 18.13 0.63 2.90
CA ASP A 187 18.35 -0.62 3.66
C ASP A 187 19.08 -0.27 4.96
N THR A 188 18.34 0.30 5.91
CA THR A 188 18.86 0.61 7.24
C THR A 188 18.84 -0.67 8.06
N SER A 189 20.01 -1.13 8.50
CA SER A 189 20.15 -2.31 9.39
C SER A 189 19.58 -2.10 10.81
N SER A 190 18.85 -1.01 11.04
CA SER A 190 18.25 -0.63 12.31
C SER A 190 16.73 -0.75 12.31
N GLY A 191 16.21 -1.68 13.11
CA GLY A 191 15.05 -1.43 13.97
C GLY A 191 13.67 -1.24 13.31
N GLY A 192 13.46 -1.72 12.09
CA GLY A 192 12.12 -1.75 11.51
C GLY A 192 11.13 -2.52 12.40
N TYR A 193 9.87 -2.10 12.41
CA TYR A 193 8.82 -2.75 13.19
C TYR A 193 7.50 -2.80 12.43
N ASN A 194 6.67 -3.74 12.85
CA ASN A 194 5.34 -3.94 12.29
C ASN A 194 4.44 -4.45 13.42
N ILE A 195 3.42 -3.67 13.80
CA ILE A 195 2.53 -4.07 14.90
C ILE A 195 1.67 -5.27 14.54
N TYR A 196 1.49 -5.59 13.25
CA TYR A 196 0.64 -6.68 12.80
C TYR A 196 1.28 -8.07 12.89
N TYR A 197 2.55 -8.16 13.25
CA TYR A 197 3.27 -9.44 13.35
C TYR A 197 3.57 -9.81 14.81
N SER A 198 3.39 -11.09 15.14
CA SER A 198 3.77 -11.63 16.45
C SER A 198 5.30 -11.77 16.56
N GLY A 199 6.00 -10.71 16.94
CA GLY A 199 7.48 -10.70 17.06
C GLY A 199 8.18 -10.04 15.85
N ASN A 200 9.52 -10.08 15.82
CA ASN A 200 10.30 -9.36 14.80
C ASN A 200 10.27 -10.05 13.41
N GLU A 201 9.98 -9.24 12.41
CA GLU A 201 10.11 -9.37 10.94
C GLU A 201 9.42 -10.53 10.20
N MET A 202 9.18 -11.70 10.81
CA MET A 202 8.52 -12.85 10.15
C MET A 202 7.60 -13.65 11.10
N GLY A 203 6.92 -12.95 12.00
CA GLY A 203 5.92 -13.54 12.90
C GLY A 203 4.65 -14.02 12.20
N TYR A 204 3.66 -14.42 13.00
CA TYR A 204 2.30 -14.66 12.52
C TYR A 204 1.61 -13.32 12.25
N PHE A 205 0.96 -13.22 11.09
CA PHE A 205 0.10 -12.11 10.70
C PHE A 205 -1.35 -12.59 10.63
N GLU A 206 -2.24 -11.86 11.29
CA GLU A 206 -3.66 -12.15 11.29
C GLU A 206 -4.40 -11.09 10.49
N ARG A 207 -5.10 -11.50 9.42
CA ARG A 207 -5.85 -10.57 8.57
C ARG A 207 -7.23 -10.35 9.15
N HIS A 208 -7.51 -9.12 9.55
CA HIS A 208 -8.83 -8.74 10.05
C HIS A 208 -9.70 -8.21 8.91
N LYS A 209 -10.99 -8.53 8.96
CA LYS A 209 -11.96 -7.90 8.05
C LYS A 209 -12.10 -6.43 8.44
N ARG A 210 -11.92 -5.55 7.45
CA ARG A 210 -12.10 -4.12 7.65
C ARG A 210 -13.56 -3.76 7.80
#